data_AF-A0A1E1LBF8-F1
#
_entry.id   AF-A0A1E1LBF8-F1
#
_cell.length_a   1.000
_cell.length_b   1.000
_cell.length_c   1.000
_cell.angle_alpha   90.00
_cell.angle_beta   90.00
_cell.angle_gamma   90.00
#
_symmetry.space_group_name_H-M   'P 1'
#
loop_
_entity.id
_entity.type
_entity.pdbx_description
1 polymer ?
#
loop_
_entity_poly.entity_id
_entity_poly.type
_entity_poly.pdbx_seq_one_letter_code
_entity_poly.pdbx_strand_id
1 'polypeptide(L)'
;MATCAIPGHPHTNFLLGNYDGSFDVVNVTDSAVSHILCCMIAQNRDQIHDAEDTTETLHHKGQTMKIMTLWLSETCHTISDADITSVAIRVMVESLSGNSQTAAYTHRIGLAEMIDARGGDQSFDRAPFILRLLAW
;
A
#
# COMPACT_ATOMS: atom_id res chain seq x y z
N MET A 1 18.47 27.87 -7.89
CA MET A 1 18.42 26.65 -8.70
C MET A 1 19.39 25.67 -8.07
N ALA A 2 18.90 24.76 -7.23
CA ALA A 2 19.71 23.75 -6.56
C ALA A 2 18.98 22.42 -6.71
N THR A 3 19.50 21.58 -7.59
CA THR A 3 19.15 20.17 -7.72
C THR A 3 19.75 19.42 -6.54
N CYS A 4 18.91 19.00 -5.60
CA CYS A 4 19.32 18.02 -4.60
C CYS A 4 19.18 16.63 -5.23
N ALA A 5 20.30 16.07 -5.67
CA ALA A 5 20.36 14.65 -6.02
C ALA A 5 20.35 13.85 -4.72
N ILE A 6 19.29 13.08 -4.47
CA ILE A 6 19.23 12.13 -3.36
C ILE A 6 19.89 10.83 -3.85
N PRO A 7 20.98 10.36 -3.21
CA PRO A 7 21.68 9.15 -3.62
C PRO A 7 20.91 7.88 -3.21
N GLY A 8 20.68 7.01 -4.19
CA GLY A 8 20.52 5.56 -4.02
C GLY A 8 19.42 5.07 -3.09
N HIS A 9 18.15 5.20 -3.51
CA HIS A 9 17.11 4.33 -2.95
C HIS A 9 17.26 2.93 -3.55
N PRO A 10 17.38 1.86 -2.75
CA PRO A 10 17.29 0.51 -3.29
C PRO A 10 15.93 0.36 -3.97
N HIS A 11 15.95 0.07 -5.26
CA HIS A 11 14.74 -0.26 -6.01
C HIS A 11 14.24 -1.61 -5.52
N THR A 12 13.15 -1.62 -4.76
CA THR A 12 12.51 -2.87 -4.36
C THR A 12 11.53 -3.25 -5.47
N ASN A 13 11.87 -4.28 -6.23
CA ASN A 13 10.95 -4.84 -7.21
C ASN A 13 10.01 -5.82 -6.51
N PHE A 14 8.71 -5.66 -6.73
CA PHE A 14 7.69 -6.60 -6.27
C PHE A 14 7.06 -7.31 -7.46
N LEU A 15 6.67 -8.57 -7.24
CA LEU A 15 5.92 -9.38 -8.20
C LEU A 15 4.46 -9.41 -7.77
N LEU A 16 3.58 -8.85 -8.58
CA LEU A 16 2.14 -8.94 -8.40
C LEU A 16 1.61 -10.10 -9.24
N GLY A 17 1.01 -11.10 -8.60
CA GLY A 17 0.44 -12.25 -9.30
C GLY A 17 -0.84 -11.89 -10.06
N ASN A 18 -0.92 -12.31 -11.32
CA ASN A 18 -2.10 -12.20 -12.17
C ASN A 18 -2.95 -13.47 -12.08
N TYR A 19 -4.24 -13.36 -12.39
CA TYR A 19 -5.18 -14.51 -12.39
C TYR A 19 -4.82 -15.61 -13.41
N ASP A 20 -4.07 -15.26 -14.46
CA ASP A 20 -3.58 -16.19 -15.48
C ASP A 20 -2.25 -16.87 -15.11
N GLY A 21 -1.73 -16.62 -13.90
CA GLY A 21 -0.45 -17.14 -13.41
C GLY A 21 0.78 -16.37 -13.90
N SER A 22 0.59 -15.27 -14.64
CA SER A 22 1.68 -14.33 -14.94
C SER A 22 1.97 -13.39 -13.77
N PHE A 23 3.05 -12.61 -13.84
CA PHE A 23 3.41 -11.66 -12.79
C PHE A 23 3.74 -10.30 -13.40
N ASP A 24 3.20 -9.24 -12.80
CA ASP A 24 3.59 -7.86 -13.09
C ASP A 24 4.76 -7.48 -12.17
N VAL A 25 5.87 -7.01 -12.74
CA VAL A 25 7.00 -6.46 -11.97
C VAL A 25 6.72 -5.00 -11.71
N VAL A 26 6.57 -4.62 -10.44
CA VAL A 26 6.40 -3.23 -10.03
C VAL A 26 7.66 -2.79 -9.31
N ASN A 27 8.34 -1.78 -9.85
CA ASN A 27 9.42 -1.10 -9.16
C ASN A 27 8.81 -0.16 -8.13
N VAL A 28 9.03 -0.45 -6.85
CA VAL A 28 8.55 0.36 -5.75
C VAL A 28 9.68 1.21 -5.21
N THR A 29 9.60 2.50 -5.51
CA THR A 29 10.48 3.52 -4.94
C THR A 29 9.88 4.19 -3.71
N ASP A 30 8.57 4.04 -3.53
CA ASP A 30 7.83 4.66 -2.44
C ASP A 30 7.97 3.87 -1.13
N SER A 31 8.28 4.56 -0.04
CA SER A 31 8.57 3.93 1.24
C SER A 31 7.32 3.37 1.94
N ALA A 32 6.16 4.02 1.78
CA ALA A 32 4.90 3.52 2.33
C ALA A 32 4.47 2.25 1.59
N VAL A 33 4.54 2.28 0.25
CA VAL A 33 4.21 1.12 -0.59
C VAL A 33 5.15 -0.06 -0.29
N SER A 34 6.45 0.20 -0.13
CA SER A 34 7.43 -0.83 0.20
C SER A 34 7.13 -1.47 1.56
N HIS A 35 6.88 -0.66 2.59
CA HIS A 35 6.57 -1.17 3.91
C HIS A 35 5.25 -1.93 3.97
N ILE A 36 4.20 -1.50 3.27
CA ILE A 36 2.93 -2.21 3.30
C ILE A 36 3.00 -3.55 2.55
N LEU A 37 3.81 -3.64 1.49
CA LEU A 37 4.07 -4.91 0.81
C LEU A 37 4.87 -5.86 1.69
N CYS A 38 5.90 -5.38 2.40
CA CYS A 38 6.61 -6.19 3.39
C CYS A 38 5.69 -6.62 4.55
N CYS A 39 4.78 -5.76 4.98
CA CYS A 39 3.75 -6.10 5.97
C CYS A 39 2.86 -7.25 5.48
N MET A 40 2.39 -7.19 4.23
CA MET A 40 1.58 -8.25 3.63
C MET A 40 2.36 -9.58 3.55
N ILE A 41 3.64 -9.54 3.15
CA ILE A 41 4.50 -10.73 3.08
C ILE A 41 4.71 -11.34 4.48
N ALA A 42 5.03 -10.51 5.47
CA ALA A 42 5.24 -10.95 6.84
C ALA A 42 3.95 -11.54 7.43
N GLN A 43 2.80 -10.90 7.21
CA GLN A 43 1.50 -11.42 7.67
C GLN A 43 1.14 -12.74 6.98
N ASN A 44 1.37 -12.88 5.68
CA ASN A 44 1.14 -14.15 4.98
C ASN A 44 2.03 -15.27 5.53
N ARG A 45 3.30 -14.97 5.84
CA ARG A 45 4.20 -15.92 6.49
C ARG A 45 3.67 -16.33 7.87
N ASP A 46 3.24 -15.35 8.67
CA ASP A 46 2.72 -15.59 10.01
C ASP A 46 1.45 -16.47 9.94
N GLN A 47 0.56 -16.22 8.99
CA GLN A 47 -0.64 -17.04 8.73
C GLN A 47 -0.31 -18.49 8.31
N ILE A 48 0.68 -18.69 7.42
CA ILE A 48 1.14 -20.03 7.02
C ILE A 48 1.64 -20.84 8.22
N HIS A 49 2.20 -20.16 9.23
CA HIS A 49 2.73 -20.77 10.44
C HIS A 49 1.75 -20.74 11.63
N ASP A 50 0.49 -20.33 11.42
CA ASP A 50 -0.52 -20.16 12.49
C ASP A 50 -0.01 -19.32 13.67
N ALA A 51 0.77 -18.29 13.35
CA ALA A 51 1.34 -17.35 14.31
C ALA A 51 0.53 -16.06 14.36
N GLU A 52 0.49 -15.44 15.54
CA GLU A 52 0.06 -14.05 15.67
C GLU A 52 1.04 -13.09 14.97
N ASP A 53 0.62 -11.82 14.79
CA ASP A 53 1.44 -10.77 14.18
C ASP A 53 2.83 -10.70 14.83
N THR A 54 3.86 -11.05 14.06
CA THR A 54 5.25 -10.98 14.52
C THR A 54 5.73 -9.54 14.65
N THR A 55 6.89 -9.36 15.29
CA THR A 55 7.55 -8.05 15.40
C THR A 55 7.83 -7.42 14.03
N GLU A 56 8.07 -8.23 13.00
CA GLU A 56 8.27 -7.80 11.62
C GLU A 56 6.97 -7.26 11.01
N THR A 57 5.87 -8.00 11.15
CA THR A 57 4.53 -7.57 10.74
C THR A 57 4.15 -6.24 11.41
N LEU A 58 4.29 -6.15 12.73
CA LEU A 58 4.01 -4.94 13.50
C LEU A 58 4.92 -3.77 13.12
N HIS A 59 6.21 -4.03 12.86
CA HIS A 59 7.16 -3.01 12.44
C HIS A 59 6.73 -2.35 11.12
N HIS A 60 6.45 -3.16 10.10
CA HIS A 60 6.08 -2.67 8.78
C HIS A 60 4.71 -2.01 8.76
N LYS A 61 3.74 -2.54 9.52
CA LYS A 61 2.44 -1.90 9.76
C LYS A 61 2.60 -0.51 10.39
N GLY A 62 3.46 -0.41 11.41
CA GLY A 62 3.78 0.85 12.09
C GLY A 62 4.48 1.87 11.21
N GLN A 63 5.48 1.46 10.41
CA GLN A 63 6.17 2.36 9.48
C GLN A 63 5.22 2.90 8.41
N THR A 64 4.39 2.04 7.82
CA THR A 64 3.38 2.46 6.84
C THR A 64 2.46 3.51 7.42
N MET A 65 1.89 3.28 8.62
CA MET A 65 1.04 4.27 9.29
C MET A 65 1.76 5.58 9.52
N LYS A 66 3.00 5.53 10.05
CA LYS A 66 3.78 6.72 10.34
C LYS A 66 4.01 7.58 9.11
N ILE A 67 4.37 6.96 7.98
CA ILE A 67 4.64 7.66 6.72
C ILE A 67 3.35 8.25 6.15
N MET A 68 2.29 7.45 6.05
CA MET A 68 1.00 7.91 5.52
C MET A 68 0.40 9.04 6.35
N THR A 69 0.46 8.95 7.69
CA THR A 69 -0.02 10.02 8.57
C THR A 69 0.76 11.32 8.34
N LEU A 70 2.08 11.23 8.14
CA LEU A 70 2.88 12.41 7.83
C LEU A 70 2.39 13.08 6.55
N TRP A 71 2.28 12.33 5.45
CA TRP A 71 1.87 12.86 4.14
C TRP A 71 0.45 13.41 4.15
N LEU A 72 -0.50 12.65 4.69
CA LEU A 72 -1.91 13.09 4.74
C LEU A 72 -2.14 14.27 5.70
N SER A 73 -1.19 14.57 6.59
CA SER A 73 -1.24 15.76 7.45
C SER A 73 -0.64 17.01 6.81
N GLU A 74 0.07 16.88 5.68
CA GLU A 74 0.68 18.01 4.99
C GLU A 74 -0.39 18.83 4.24
N THR A 75 -0.46 20.13 4.52
CA THR A 75 -1.53 21.04 4.03
C THR A 75 -1.65 21.14 2.51
N CYS A 76 -0.59 20.76 1.78
CA CYS A 76 -0.54 20.82 0.31
C CYS A 76 -0.23 19.44 -0.32
N HIS A 77 -0.42 18.34 0.40
CA HIS A 77 -0.20 17.01 -0.16
C HIS A 77 -1.21 16.73 -1.27
N THR A 78 -0.70 16.33 -2.44
CA THR A 78 -1.54 15.88 -3.55
C THR A 78 -1.56 14.36 -3.54
N ILE A 79 -2.76 13.79 -3.56
CA ILE A 79 -2.95 12.35 -3.53
C ILE A 79 -2.33 11.71 -4.77
N SER A 80 -1.31 10.88 -4.54
CA SER A 80 -0.54 10.17 -5.54
C SER A 80 -1.03 8.72 -5.73
N ASP A 81 -0.56 8.06 -6.79
CA ASP A 81 -0.75 6.63 -6.98
C ASP A 81 -0.20 5.81 -5.80
N ALA A 82 0.90 6.28 -5.19
CA ALA A 82 1.54 5.61 -4.06
C ALA A 82 0.68 5.68 -2.80
N ASP A 83 0.02 6.81 -2.54
CA ASP A 83 -0.90 6.95 -1.40
C ASP A 83 -2.06 5.96 -1.53
N ILE A 84 -2.69 5.92 -2.71
CA ILE A 84 -3.84 5.05 -2.98
C ILE A 84 -3.43 3.58 -2.95
N THR A 85 -2.30 3.23 -3.58
CA THR A 85 -1.75 1.87 -3.53
C THR A 85 -1.47 1.45 -2.10
N SER A 86 -0.87 2.31 -1.28
CA SER A 86 -0.54 2.00 0.11
C SER A 86 -1.78 1.73 0.95
N VAL A 87 -2.82 2.56 0.81
CA VAL A 87 -4.08 2.39 1.55
C VAL A 87 -4.87 1.19 1.04
N ALA A 88 -4.89 0.94 -0.28
CA ALA A 88 -5.58 -0.21 -0.85
C ALA A 88 -4.95 -1.54 -0.39
N ILE A 89 -3.62 -1.66 -0.42
CA ILE A 89 -2.94 -2.85 0.17
C ILE A 89 -3.26 -2.95 1.66
N ARG A 90 -3.30 -1.82 2.37
CA ARG A 90 -3.63 -1.83 3.81
C ARG A 90 -5.02 -2.38 4.09
N VAL A 91 -6.02 -1.98 3.31
CA VAL A 91 -7.39 -2.49 3.42
C VAL A 91 -7.41 -4.01 3.19
N MET A 92 -6.70 -4.52 2.18
CA MET A 92 -6.59 -5.97 1.96
C MET A 92 -5.92 -6.68 3.13
N VAL A 93 -4.77 -6.21 3.60
CA VAL A 93 -4.02 -6.79 4.72
C VAL A 93 -4.90 -6.89 5.97
N GLU A 94 -5.66 -5.83 6.28
CA GLU A 94 -6.55 -5.81 7.45
C GLU A 94 -7.83 -6.62 7.25
N SER A 95 -8.30 -6.78 6.01
CA SER A 95 -9.46 -7.64 5.71
C SER A 95 -9.11 -9.12 5.80
N LEU A 96 -7.85 -9.48 5.51
CA LEU A 96 -7.33 -10.83 5.67
C LEU A 96 -7.01 -11.19 7.13
N SER A 97 -6.84 -10.20 7.99
CA SER A 97 -6.69 -10.42 9.43
C SER A 97 -8.07 -10.40 10.08
N GLY A 98 -8.56 -11.56 10.51
CA GLY A 98 -9.92 -11.74 11.05
C GLY A 98 -10.26 -10.87 12.27
N ASN A 99 -9.28 -10.20 12.88
CA ASN A 99 -9.44 -9.34 14.05
C ASN A 99 -9.51 -7.84 13.72
N SER A 100 -9.38 -7.42 12.45
CA SER A 100 -9.27 -6.01 12.07
C SER A 100 -10.36 -5.47 11.15
N GLN A 101 -11.55 -6.10 11.13
CA GLN A 101 -12.65 -5.68 10.25
C GLN A 101 -13.06 -4.20 10.39
N THR A 102 -13.06 -3.67 11.63
CA THR A 102 -13.36 -2.25 11.89
C THR A 102 -12.28 -1.32 11.32
N ALA A 103 -11.01 -1.72 11.42
CA ALA A 103 -9.89 -0.95 10.86
C ALA A 103 -9.94 -0.97 9.32
N ALA A 104 -10.16 -2.15 8.73
CA ALA A 104 -10.31 -2.32 7.29
C ALA A 104 -11.47 -1.46 6.75
N TYR A 105 -12.61 -1.46 7.43
CA TYR A 105 -13.75 -0.61 7.07
C TYR A 105 -13.40 0.89 7.10
N THR A 106 -12.68 1.32 8.12
CA THR A 106 -12.27 2.73 8.27
C THR A 106 -11.31 3.15 7.16
N HIS A 107 -10.29 2.34 6.87
CA HIS A 107 -9.38 2.61 5.77
C HIS A 107 -10.07 2.53 4.41
N ARG A 108 -11.09 1.69 4.24
CA ARG A 108 -11.89 1.64 3.00
C ARG A 108 -12.67 2.92 2.75
N ILE A 109 -13.20 3.56 3.80
CA ILE A 109 -13.85 4.89 3.67
C ILE A 109 -12.81 5.91 3.20
N GLY A 110 -11.65 5.99 3.88
CA GLY A 110 -10.59 6.92 3.50
C GLY A 110 -10.10 6.67 2.07
N LEU A 111 -9.96 5.41 1.65
CA LEU A 111 -9.59 5.05 0.28
C LEU A 111 -10.59 5.57 -0.75
N ALA A 112 -11.89 5.44 -0.48
CA ALA A 112 -12.93 5.95 -1.37
C ALA A 112 -12.86 7.48 -1.51
N GLU A 113 -12.65 8.19 -0.40
CA GLU A 113 -12.44 9.65 -0.42
C GLU A 113 -11.20 10.05 -1.22
N MET A 114 -10.11 9.27 -1.11
CA MET A 114 -8.88 9.52 -1.87
C MET A 114 -9.07 9.31 -3.38
N ILE A 115 -9.83 8.30 -3.78
CA ILE A 115 -10.15 8.04 -5.20
C ILE A 115 -11.01 9.17 -5.77
N ASP A 116 -12.03 9.61 -5.02
CA ASP A 116 -12.90 10.72 -5.45
C ASP A 116 -12.09 12.02 -5.61
N ALA A 117 -11.23 12.33 -4.64
CA ALA A 117 -10.33 13.48 -4.69
C ALA A 117 -9.34 13.43 -5.87
N ARG A 118 -9.01 12.23 -6.38
CA ARG A 118 -8.18 12.04 -7.59
C ARG A 118 -8.97 12.15 -8.90
N GLY A 119 -10.28 12.27 -8.84
CA GLY A 119 -11.17 12.33 -10.00
C GLY A 119 -11.71 10.98 -10.44
N GLY A 120 -11.75 9.99 -9.56
CA GLY A 120 -12.39 8.68 -9.77
C GLY A 120 -11.50 7.63 -10.44
N ASP A 121 -12.06 6.44 -10.69
CA ASP A 121 -11.34 5.27 -11.19
C ASP A 121 -10.68 5.49 -12.56
N GLN A 122 -11.29 6.31 -13.44
CA GLN A 122 -10.70 6.69 -14.72
C GLN A 122 -9.32 7.37 -14.60
N SER A 123 -8.97 7.91 -13.43
CA SER A 123 -7.65 8.51 -13.20
C SER A 123 -6.52 7.47 -13.27
N PHE A 124 -6.82 6.18 -13.18
CA PHE A 124 -5.84 5.08 -13.15
C PHE A 124 -5.67 4.35 -14.49
N ASP A 125 -6.18 4.88 -15.61
CA ASP A 125 -6.07 4.23 -16.94
C ASP A 125 -4.61 3.89 -17.34
N ARG A 126 -3.63 4.64 -16.80
CA ARG A 126 -2.20 4.42 -17.04
C ARG A 126 -1.52 3.50 -16.01
N ALA A 127 -2.23 3.11 -14.96
CA ALA A 127 -1.76 2.28 -13.87
C ALA A 127 -2.78 1.15 -13.58
N PRO A 128 -3.00 0.23 -14.53
CA PRO A 128 -4.07 -0.78 -14.45
C PRO A 128 -3.92 -1.74 -13.26
N PHE A 129 -2.71 -1.88 -12.71
CA PHE A 129 -2.50 -2.67 -11.49
C PHE A 129 -3.25 -2.09 -10.28
N ILE A 130 -3.41 -0.76 -10.22
CA ILE A 130 -4.17 -0.09 -9.14
C ILE A 130 -5.65 -0.43 -9.26
N LEU A 131 -6.21 -0.42 -10.47
CA LEU A 131 -7.59 -0.84 -10.69
C LEU A 131 -7.81 -2.30 -10.25
N ARG A 132 -6.84 -3.18 -10.53
CA ARG A 132 -6.89 -4.58 -10.06
C ARG A 132 -6.85 -4.67 -8.53
N LEU A 133 -6.04 -3.83 -7.89
CA LEU A 133 -5.94 -3.73 -6.43
C LEU A 133 -7.25 -3.26 -5.79
N LEU A 134 -7.93 -2.32 -6.43
CA LEU A 134 -9.20 -1.73 -5.96
C LEU A 134 -10.40 -2.64 -6.19
N ALA A 135 -10.30 -3.62 -7.10
CA ALA A 135 -11.37 -4.57 -7.40
C ALA A 135 -11.47 -5.73 -6.37
N TRP A 136 -10.53 -5.82 -5.43
CA TRP A 136 -10.46 -6.80 -4.35
C TRP A 136 -11.32 -6.36 -3.16
#